data_AF-A0A951Q2P6-F1
#
_entry.id   AF-A0A951Q2P6-F1
#
_cell.length_a   1.000
_cell.length_b   1.000
_cell.length_c   1.000
_cell.angle_alpha   90.00
_cell.angle_beta   90.00
_cell.angle_gamma   90.00
#
_symmetry.space_group_name_H-M   'P 1'
#
loop_
_entity.id
_entity.type
_entity.pdbx_description
1 polymer ?
#
loop_
_entity_poly.entity_id
_entity_poly.type
_entity_poly.pdbx_seq_one_letter_code
_entity_poly.pdbx_strand_id
1 'polypeptide(L)'
;MDNLPAHQVAEIKPLIEGVGASVLYLSPYSPEFNPIEHWWSQLKAFLKQFSPKTASGVDGLIKIALQLINPEHLKNWFTNCCYCTS
;
A
#
# COMPACT_ATOMS: atom_id res chain seq x y z
N MET A 1 -4.16 3.81 -7.94
CA MET A 1 -5.08 4.45 -6.96
C MET A 1 -6.44 3.81 -7.13
N ASP A 2 -7.02 3.33 -6.03
CA ASP A 2 -8.36 2.73 -6.07
C ASP A 2 -9.45 3.81 -6.27
N ASN A 3 -10.70 3.37 -6.32
CA ASN A 3 -11.85 4.23 -6.62
C ASN A 3 -12.52 4.83 -5.36
N LEU A 4 -11.83 4.88 -4.21
CA LEU A 4 -12.37 5.57 -3.03
C LEU A 4 -12.77 7.01 -3.37
N PRO A 5 -13.93 7.53 -2.93
CA PRO A 5 -14.35 8.90 -3.26
C PRO A 5 -13.33 9.98 -2.88
N ALA A 6 -12.55 9.76 -1.83
CA ALA A 6 -11.46 10.66 -1.42
C ALA A 6 -10.34 10.78 -2.48
N HIS A 7 -10.19 9.80 -3.37
CA HIS A 7 -9.23 9.81 -4.48
C HIS A 7 -9.77 10.52 -5.73
N GLN A 8 -11.06 10.85 -5.77
CA GLN A 8 -11.73 11.43 -6.93
C GLN A 8 -12.06 12.91 -6.75
N VAL A 9 -11.62 13.52 -5.65
CA VAL A 9 -11.77 14.95 -5.41
C VAL A 9 -10.99 15.71 -6.50
N ALA A 10 -11.60 16.76 -7.07
CA ALA A 10 -11.16 17.42 -8.30
C ALA A 10 -9.70 17.91 -8.25
N GLU A 11 -9.21 18.28 -7.07
CA GLU A 11 -7.87 18.82 -6.85
C GLU A 11 -6.79 17.73 -6.78
N ILE A 12 -7.14 16.46 -6.53
CA ILE A 12 -6.16 15.40 -6.24
C ILE A 12 -5.28 15.10 -7.46
N LYS A 13 -5.89 14.89 -8.63
CA LYS A 13 -5.14 14.60 -9.87
C LYS A 13 -4.22 15.77 -10.28
N PRO A 14 -4.68 17.03 -10.33
CA PRO A 14 -3.81 18.18 -10.59
C PRO A 14 -2.63 18.32 -9.62
N LEU A 15 -2.85 18.05 -8.32
CA LEU A 15 -1.76 18.11 -7.32
C LEU A 15 -0.69 17.04 -7.55
N ILE A 16 -1.10 15.82 -7.94
CA ILE A 16 -0.17 14.73 -8.26
C ILE A 16 0.59 15.03 -9.57
N GLU A 17 -0.12 15.48 -10.60
CA GLU A 17 0.50 15.81 -11.90
C GLU A 17 1.41 17.04 -11.79
N GLY A 18 1.11 17.97 -10.89
CA GLY A 18 1.93 19.16 -10.61
C GLY A 18 3.34 18.86 -10.08
N VAL A 19 3.57 17.68 -9.50
CA VAL A 19 4.91 17.21 -9.09
C VAL A 19 5.59 16.31 -10.13
N GLY A 20 5.01 16.17 -11.32
CA GLY A 20 5.54 15.34 -12.41
C GLY A 20 5.20 13.86 -12.31
N ALA A 21 4.32 13.46 -11.37
CA ALA A 21 3.82 12.09 -11.28
C ALA A 21 2.59 11.87 -12.17
N SER A 22 2.27 10.61 -12.46
CA SER A 22 1.06 10.24 -13.20
C SER A 22 0.11 9.44 -12.31
N VAL A 23 -1.19 9.60 -12.55
CA VAL A 23 -2.22 8.86 -11.83
C VAL A 23 -2.65 7.65 -12.65
N LEU A 24 -2.46 6.46 -12.09
CA LEU A 24 -3.02 5.22 -12.61
C LEU A 24 -4.19 4.77 -11.74
N TYR A 25 -5.41 4.78 -12.30
CA TYR A 25 -6.60 4.28 -11.61
C TYR A 25 -6.76 2.77 -11.82
N LEU A 26 -7.25 2.09 -10.78
CA LEU A 26 -7.59 0.67 -10.84
C LEU A 26 -9.01 0.47 -11.35
N SER A 27 -9.26 -0.65 -12.02
CA SER A 27 -10.64 -1.10 -12.28
C SER A 27 -11.39 -1.29 -10.94
N PRO A 28 -12.70 -1.00 -10.89
CA PRO A 28 -13.51 -1.25 -9.70
C PRO A 28 -13.39 -2.71 -9.23
N TYR A 29 -13.27 -2.89 -7.92
CA TYR A 29 -13.16 -4.20 -7.28
C TYR A 29 -11.99 -5.08 -7.75
N SER A 30 -10.88 -4.46 -8.19
CA SER A 30 -9.66 -5.17 -8.59
C SER A 30 -8.50 -4.98 -7.58
N PRO A 31 -8.62 -5.50 -6.34
CA PRO A 31 -7.55 -5.41 -5.36
C PRO A 31 -6.29 -6.22 -5.74
N GLU A 32 -6.41 -7.20 -6.64
CA GLU A 32 -5.29 -8.00 -7.17
C GLU A 32 -4.27 -7.15 -7.93
N PHE A 33 -4.67 -5.98 -8.44
CA PHE A 33 -3.79 -5.02 -9.09
C PHE A 33 -3.31 -3.92 -8.13
N ASN A 34 -3.50 -4.06 -6.82
CA ASN A 34 -3.06 -3.06 -5.85
C ASN A 34 -1.91 -3.59 -4.96
N PRO A 35 -0.64 -3.23 -5.22
CA PRO A 35 0.51 -3.79 -4.50
C PRO A 35 0.48 -3.57 -2.99
N ILE A 36 -0.18 -2.50 -2.51
CA ILE A 36 -0.28 -2.20 -1.08
C ILE A 36 -1.11 -3.25 -0.32
N GLU A 37 -1.98 -4.02 -0.99
CA GLU A 37 -2.77 -5.07 -0.36
C GLU A 37 -1.88 -6.22 0.17
N HIS A 38 -0.80 -6.53 -0.54
CA HIS A 38 0.20 -7.50 -0.08
C HIS A 38 0.89 -7.02 1.20
N TRP A 39 1.26 -5.73 1.26
CA TRP A 39 1.82 -5.11 2.47
C TRP A 39 0.83 -5.17 3.64
N TRP A 40 -0.44 -4.80 3.41
CA TRP A 40 -1.46 -4.85 4.47
C TRP A 40 -1.70 -6.25 4.99
N SER A 41 -1.71 -7.27 4.13
CA SER A 41 -1.84 -8.67 4.54
C SER A 41 -0.70 -9.07 5.48
N GLN A 42 0.54 -8.79 5.09
CA GLN A 42 1.73 -9.12 5.88
C GLN A 42 1.77 -8.34 7.20
N LEU A 43 1.52 -7.02 7.17
CA LEU A 43 1.51 -6.18 8.36
C LEU A 43 0.44 -6.64 9.35
N LYS A 44 -0.78 -6.94 8.89
CA LYS A 44 -1.84 -7.48 9.76
C LYS A 44 -1.44 -8.81 10.39
N ALA A 45 -0.80 -9.71 9.64
CA ALA A 45 -0.31 -10.97 10.18
C ALA A 45 0.77 -10.75 11.25
N PHE A 46 1.71 -9.82 11.02
CA PHE A 46 2.72 -9.43 11.99
C PHE A 46 2.08 -8.85 13.27
N LEU A 47 1.19 -7.86 13.16
CA LEU A 47 0.53 -7.23 14.31
C LEU A 47 -0.28 -8.23 15.14
N LYS A 48 -0.95 -9.19 14.50
CA LYS A 48 -1.72 -10.24 15.18
C LYS A 48 -0.86 -11.12 16.10
N GLN A 49 0.41 -11.37 15.74
CA GLN A 49 1.32 -12.15 16.58
C GLN A 49 1.58 -11.51 17.95
N PHE A 50 1.58 -10.19 18.01
CA PHE A 50 1.82 -9.43 19.25
C PHE A 50 0.52 -9.01 19.94
N SER A 51 -0.62 -9.05 19.23
CA SER A 51 -1.95 -8.73 19.76
C SER A 51 -1.99 -7.43 20.59
N PRO A 52 -1.46 -6.30 20.07
CA PRO A 52 -1.35 -5.04 20.81
C PRO A 52 -2.73 -4.57 21.29
N LYS A 53 -2.77 -3.99 22.50
CA LYS A 53 -4.01 -3.51 23.15
C LYS A 53 -4.15 -2.00 23.17
N THR A 54 -3.15 -1.27 22.68
CA THR A 54 -3.14 0.19 22.64
C THR A 54 -2.76 0.66 21.25
N ALA A 55 -3.23 1.86 20.88
CA ALA A 55 -2.81 2.52 19.65
C ALA A 55 -1.29 2.72 19.61
N SER A 56 -0.68 3.15 20.71
CA SER A 56 0.78 3.29 20.82
C SER A 56 1.55 1.99 20.60
N GLY A 57 0.98 0.85 21.03
CA GLY A 57 1.55 -0.46 20.77
C GLY A 57 1.46 -0.85 19.29
N VAL A 58 0.34 -0.55 18.64
CA VAL A 58 0.20 -0.70 17.18
C VAL A 58 1.22 0.17 16.45
N ASP A 59 1.34 1.45 16.81
CA ASP A 59 2.28 2.39 16.19
C ASP A 59 3.74 1.93 16.33
N GLY A 60 4.11 1.45 17.52
CA GLY A 60 5.44 0.90 17.79
C GLY A 60 5.75 -0.32 16.91
N LEU A 61 4.78 -1.22 16.75
CA LEU A 61 4.94 -2.39 15.90
C LEU A 61 4.96 -2.05 14.41
N ILE A 62 4.18 -1.06 13.95
CA ILE A 62 4.25 -0.56 12.56
C ILE A 62 5.66 -0.02 12.28
N LYS A 63 6.25 0.76 13.20
CA LYS A 63 7.63 1.26 13.05
C LYS A 63 8.64 0.13 12.89
N ILE A 64 8.52 -0.93 13.70
CA ILE A 64 9.37 -2.12 13.58
C ILE A 64 9.14 -2.82 12.24
N ALA A 65 7.89 -3.02 11.83
CA ALA A 65 7.56 -3.67 10.56
C ALA A 65 8.16 -2.92 9.36
N LEU A 66 8.14 -1.58 9.37
CA LEU A 66 8.75 -0.75 8.34
C LEU A 66 10.27 -0.93 8.26
N GLN A 67 10.95 -1.15 9.40
CA GLN A 67 12.39 -1.45 9.43
C GLN A 67 12.75 -2.83 8.89
N LEU A 68 11.78 -3.74 8.82
CA LEU A 68 11.95 -5.12 8.34
C LEU A 68 11.61 -5.30 6.86
N ILE A 69 11.29 -4.21 6.15
CA ILE A 69 10.96 -4.26 4.72
C ILE A 69 12.16 -4.75 3.92
N ASN A 70 11.90 -5.75 3.07
CA ASN A 70 12.84 -6.23 2.07
C ASN A 70 12.48 -5.66 0.68
N PRO A 71 13.35 -4.86 0.04
CA PRO A 71 13.10 -4.33 -1.30
C PRO A 71 12.78 -5.39 -2.35
N GLU A 72 13.36 -6.58 -2.24
CA GLU A 72 13.07 -7.68 -3.18
C GLU A 72 11.63 -8.18 -3.04
N HIS A 73 11.10 -8.23 -1.81
CA HIS A 73 9.68 -8.56 -1.61
C HIS A 73 8.76 -7.48 -2.19
N LEU A 74 9.12 -6.21 -2.07
CA LEU A 74 8.35 -5.13 -2.68
C LEU A 74 8.30 -5.30 -4.20
N LYS A 75 9.46 -5.51 -4.85
CA LYS A 75 9.53 -5.76 -6.29
C LYS A 75 8.63 -6.93 -6.70
N ASN A 76 8.67 -8.04 -5.96
CA ASN A 76 7.84 -9.21 -6.24
C ASN A 76 6.34 -8.92 -6.15
N TRP A 77 5.89 -8.06 -5.23
CA TRP A 77 4.48 -7.64 -5.19
C TRP A 77 4.08 -6.79 -6.40
N PHE A 78 4.93 -5.87 -6.83
CA PHE A 78 4.68 -5.10 -8.05
C PHE A 78 4.66 -5.98 -9.30
N THR A 79 5.56 -6.96 -9.41
CA THR A 79 5.55 -7.97 -10.47
C THR A 79 4.26 -8.79 -10.45
N ASN A 80 3.82 -9.25 -9.27
CA ASN A 80 2.58 -9.99 -9.11
C ASN A 80 1.33 -9.19 -9.53
N CYS A 81 1.37 -7.86 -9.38
CA CYS A 81 0.32 -6.94 -9.81
C CYS A 81 0.51 -6.42 -11.25
N CYS A 82 1.37 -7.05 -12.06
CA CYS A 82 1.63 -6.72 -13.47
C CYS A 82 2.27 -5.34 -13.73
N TYR A 83 3.00 -4.77 -12.78
CA TYR A 83 3.67 -3.47 -12.93
C TYR A 83 5.15 -3.55 -13.31
N CYS A 84 5.77 -4.71 -13.13
CA CYS A 84 7.17 -4.94 -13.45
C CYS A 84 7.34 -6.34 -14.06
N THR A 85 8.37 -6.53 -14.86
CA THR A 85 8.84 -7.88 -15.22
C THR A 85 9.74 -8.43 -14.11
N SER A 86 9.67 -9.73 -13.89
CA SER A 86 10.51 -10.48 -12.94
C SER A 86 12.00 -10.21 -13.15
#